data_AF-A0A4R3YX39-F1
#
_entry.id   AF-A0A4R3YX39-F1
#
_cell.length_a   1.000
_cell.length_b   1.000
_cell.length_c   1.000
_cell.angle_alpha   90.00
_cell.angle_beta   90.00
_cell.angle_gamma   90.00
#
_symmetry.space_group_name_H-M   'P 1'
#
loop_
_entity.id
_entity.type
_entity.pdbx_description
1 polymer ?
#
loop_
_entity_poly.entity_id
_entity_poly.type
_entity_poly.pdbx_seq_one_letter_code
_entity_poly.pdbx_strand_id
1 'polypeptide(L)'
;MGAPFPDVTNRISHDAGSIAMLFLDEEGHDRLTVGQSFTPQMNGKVPANFHRIGKSVGVIIHNAAGDERGGISWLSNGRGAISFDYPDRDAIGMYVDEKSRSATFILEYADAAIGDVSMFEMTAKGRGGHFTLYDPAGKPKTRWEVAEGAVSNRSPNP
;
A
#
# COMPACT_ATOMS: atom_id res chain seq x y z
N MET A 1 -6.56 11.88 -23.72
CA MET A 1 -5.40 11.56 -22.86
C MET A 1 -5.19 12.76 -21.94
N GLY A 2 -5.35 12.59 -20.61
CA GLY A 2 -5.06 13.59 -19.56
C GLY A 2 -5.79 14.94 -19.64
N ALA A 3 -6.91 15.06 -18.91
CA ALA A 3 -7.81 16.21 -18.71
C ALA A 3 -8.49 16.85 -19.95
N PRO A 4 -9.85 16.89 -19.99
CA PRO A 4 -10.80 16.27 -19.06
C PRO A 4 -10.87 14.74 -19.23
N PHE A 5 -11.31 14.03 -18.20
CA PHE A 5 -11.65 12.61 -18.34
C PHE A 5 -12.80 12.46 -19.34
N PRO A 6 -12.77 11.46 -20.23
CA PRO A 6 -14.00 11.08 -20.94
C PRO A 6 -15.05 10.71 -19.90
N ASP A 7 -16.22 11.32 -19.98
CA ASP A 7 -17.37 10.97 -19.16
C ASP A 7 -17.91 9.62 -19.67
N VAL A 8 -17.45 8.53 -19.05
CA VAL A 8 -17.85 7.16 -19.40
C VAL A 8 -19.02 6.78 -18.50
N THR A 9 -20.19 6.56 -19.09
CA THR A 9 -21.47 6.32 -18.39
C THR A 9 -21.40 5.22 -17.32
N ASN A 10 -20.53 4.23 -17.49
CA ASN A 10 -20.43 3.06 -16.61
C ASN A 10 -19.24 3.11 -15.64
N ARG A 11 -18.42 4.18 -15.65
CA ARG A 11 -17.29 4.28 -14.73
C ARG A 11 -17.80 4.50 -13.31
N ILE A 12 -17.35 3.68 -12.37
CA ILE A 12 -17.77 3.76 -10.96
C ILE A 12 -17.20 5.01 -10.28
N SER A 13 -15.97 5.41 -10.63
CA SER A 13 -15.34 6.63 -10.09
C SER A 13 -15.61 7.85 -10.97
N HIS A 14 -16.05 8.94 -10.34
CA HIS A 14 -16.23 10.24 -10.98
C HIS A 14 -15.36 11.30 -10.27
N ASP A 15 -14.05 11.16 -10.44
CA ASP A 15 -13.06 12.06 -9.84
C ASP A 15 -13.14 13.48 -10.45
N ALA A 16 -12.84 14.48 -9.62
CA ALA A 16 -12.59 15.83 -10.11
C ALA A 16 -11.41 15.85 -11.10
N GLY A 17 -11.34 16.89 -11.94
CA GLY A 17 -10.24 17.07 -12.90
C GLY A 17 -8.88 16.84 -12.24
N SER A 18 -8.08 15.95 -12.83
CA SER A 18 -6.82 15.48 -12.28
C SER A 18 -5.74 15.45 -13.36
N ILE A 19 -4.48 15.47 -12.92
CA ILE A 19 -3.28 15.36 -13.78
C ILE A 19 -2.93 13.91 -14.12
N ALA A 20 -3.80 12.94 -13.82
CA ALA A 20 -3.56 11.54 -14.12
C ALA A 20 -3.98 11.16 -15.55
N MET A 21 -3.29 10.17 -16.09
CA MET A 21 -3.75 9.35 -17.20
C MET A 21 -4.37 8.07 -16.66
N LEU A 22 -5.55 7.74 -17.18
CA LEU A 22 -6.31 6.56 -16.79
C LEU A 22 -6.52 5.67 -18.00
N PHE A 23 -6.25 4.39 -17.83
CA PHE A 23 -6.49 3.35 -18.84
C PHE A 23 -7.64 2.48 -18.35
N LEU A 24 -8.66 2.34 -19.19
CA LEU A 24 -9.88 1.59 -18.90
C LEU A 24 -9.92 0.31 -19.76
N ASP A 25 -10.64 -0.70 -19.30
CA ASP A 25 -11.12 -1.78 -20.19
C ASP A 25 -12.39 -1.36 -20.94
N GLU A 26 -12.96 -2.30 -21.71
CA GLU A 26 -14.14 -2.05 -22.54
C GLU A 26 -15.40 -1.82 -21.71
N GLU A 27 -15.44 -2.38 -20.49
CA GLU A 27 -16.52 -2.21 -19.52
C GLU A 27 -16.43 -0.89 -18.75
N GLY A 28 -15.27 -0.23 -18.80
CA GLY A 28 -15.01 1.05 -18.14
C GLY A 28 -14.37 0.92 -16.75
N HIS A 29 -13.82 -0.24 -16.40
CA HIS A 29 -13.05 -0.41 -15.18
C HIS A 29 -11.63 0.15 -15.33
N ASP A 30 -11.15 0.78 -14.26
CA ASP A 30 -9.77 1.24 -14.16
C ASP A 30 -8.81 0.03 -14.28
N ARG A 31 -7.78 0.13 -15.13
CA ARG A 31 -6.75 -0.91 -15.35
C ARG A 31 -5.38 -0.46 -14.90
N LEU A 32 -5.08 0.79 -15.18
CA LEU A 32 -3.82 1.45 -14.87
C LEU A 32 -4.09 2.93 -14.65
N THR A 33 -3.56 3.47 -13.56
CA THR A 33 -3.48 4.91 -13.32
C THR A 33 -2.02 5.35 -13.34
N VAL A 34 -1.71 6.40 -14.09
CA VAL A 34 -0.39 7.03 -14.11
C VAL A 34 -0.54 8.52 -13.77
N GLY A 35 0.13 8.98 -12.73
CA GLY A 35 0.03 10.37 -12.25
C GLY A 35 -0.62 10.42 -10.88
N GLN A 36 -1.50 11.40 -10.66
CA GLN A 36 -2.15 11.60 -9.37
C GLN A 36 -3.02 10.39 -8.98
N SER A 37 -2.87 9.90 -7.75
CA SER A 37 -3.69 8.83 -7.19
C SER A 37 -5.13 9.27 -6.91
N PHE A 38 -6.09 8.38 -7.10
CA PHE A 38 -7.50 8.57 -6.73
C PHE A 38 -7.86 7.82 -5.45
N THR A 39 -9.07 7.99 -4.93
CA THR A 39 -9.56 7.08 -3.88
C THR A 39 -9.63 5.66 -4.47
N PRO A 40 -9.04 4.64 -3.82
CA PRO A 40 -9.00 3.30 -4.39
C PRO A 40 -10.43 2.74 -4.48
N GLN A 41 -10.72 2.06 -5.59
CA GLN A 41 -11.84 1.14 -5.62
C GLN A 41 -11.43 -0.15 -4.91
N MET A 42 -12.29 -0.63 -4.01
CA MET A 42 -12.09 -1.86 -3.24
C MET A 42 -13.42 -2.62 -3.20
N ASN A 43 -13.39 -3.89 -3.58
CA ASN A 43 -14.57 -4.76 -3.62
C ASN A 43 -15.73 -4.14 -4.44
N GLY A 44 -15.41 -3.59 -5.61
CA GLY A 44 -16.37 -3.01 -6.55
C GLY A 44 -16.95 -1.66 -6.12
N LYS A 45 -16.35 -0.98 -5.13
CA LYS A 45 -16.86 0.28 -4.59
C LYS A 45 -15.73 1.27 -4.28
N VAL A 46 -16.00 2.56 -4.46
CA VAL A 46 -15.16 3.64 -3.93
C VAL A 46 -15.70 4.01 -2.55
N PRO A 47 -14.98 3.74 -1.44
CA PRO A 47 -15.53 3.99 -0.10
C PRO A 47 -15.61 5.49 0.19
N ALA A 48 -16.81 5.95 0.57
CA ALA A 48 -17.12 7.38 0.75
C ALA A 48 -16.25 8.09 1.82
N ASN A 49 -15.76 7.36 2.82
CA ASN A 49 -14.99 7.91 3.94
C ASN A 49 -13.51 7.51 3.93
N PHE A 50 -13.01 6.94 2.83
CA PHE A 50 -11.60 6.56 2.74
C PHE A 50 -10.73 7.79 2.51
N HIS A 51 -9.66 7.91 3.31
CA HIS A 51 -8.68 8.98 3.19
C HIS A 51 -7.29 8.37 3.03
N ARG A 52 -6.62 8.63 1.90
CA ARG A 52 -5.21 8.29 1.74
C ARG A 52 -4.37 9.05 2.76
N ILE A 53 -3.29 8.42 3.23
CA ILE A 53 -2.31 9.00 4.17
C ILE A 53 -1.64 10.27 3.61
N GLY A 54 -1.67 10.45 2.29
CA GLY A 54 -1.30 11.67 1.62
C GLY A 54 -1.75 11.66 0.16
N LYS A 55 -1.74 12.83 -0.48
CA LYS A 55 -1.83 12.91 -1.95
C LYS A 55 -0.59 12.21 -2.52
N SER A 56 -0.73 11.42 -3.58
CA SER A 56 0.43 10.79 -4.22
C SER A 56 0.41 10.91 -5.74
N VAL A 57 1.59 10.74 -6.31
CA VAL A 57 1.83 10.60 -7.75
C VAL A 57 2.55 9.28 -7.96
N GLY A 58 2.13 8.51 -8.95
CA GLY A 58 2.71 7.20 -9.19
C GLY A 58 2.08 6.41 -10.32
N VAL A 59 2.28 5.10 -10.27
CA VAL A 59 1.69 4.09 -11.13
C VAL A 59 0.89 3.15 -10.24
N ILE A 60 -0.41 3.02 -10.50
CA ILE A 60 -1.33 2.18 -9.72
C ILE A 60 -1.94 1.16 -10.66
N ILE A 61 -1.95 -0.10 -10.22
CA ILE A 61 -2.50 -1.24 -10.98
C ILE A 61 -3.82 -1.69 -10.40
N HIS A 62 -4.70 -2.19 -11.27
CA HIS A 62 -6.06 -2.58 -10.90
C HIS A 62 -6.40 -4.00 -11.41
N ASN A 63 -7.24 -4.73 -10.66
CA ASN A 63 -7.75 -6.04 -11.06
C ASN A 63 -8.86 -5.93 -12.12
N ALA A 64 -9.33 -7.05 -12.68
CA ALA A 64 -10.38 -7.11 -13.71
C ALA A 64 -11.73 -6.47 -13.32
N ALA A 65 -11.96 -6.19 -12.05
CA ALA A 65 -13.15 -5.50 -11.57
C ALA A 65 -12.92 -3.99 -11.34
N GLY A 66 -11.72 -3.47 -11.60
CA GLY A 66 -11.32 -2.09 -11.35
C GLY A 66 -10.73 -1.81 -9.97
N ASP A 67 -10.66 -2.81 -9.10
CA ASP A 67 -10.14 -2.64 -7.74
C ASP A 67 -8.62 -2.45 -7.74
N GLU A 68 -8.12 -1.50 -6.95
CA GLU A 68 -6.68 -1.26 -6.76
C GLU A 68 -5.97 -2.50 -6.21
N ARG A 69 -4.80 -2.83 -6.75
CA ARG A 69 -3.95 -3.96 -6.32
C ARG A 69 -2.52 -3.54 -6.02
N GLY A 70 -2.36 -2.29 -5.61
CA GLY A 70 -1.09 -1.67 -5.29
C GLY A 70 -0.48 -0.89 -6.45
N GLY A 71 0.83 -0.69 -6.37
CA GLY A 71 1.54 0.14 -7.32
C GLY A 71 2.84 0.71 -6.77
N ILE A 72 3.36 1.72 -7.45
CA ILE A 72 4.55 2.48 -7.06
C ILE A 72 4.15 3.94 -6.96
N SER A 73 4.35 4.58 -5.81
CA SER A 73 3.98 5.98 -5.64
C SER A 73 4.88 6.76 -4.70
N TRP A 74 4.91 8.07 -4.89
CA TRP A 74 5.49 9.03 -3.96
C TRP A 74 4.39 9.92 -3.38
N LEU A 75 4.28 9.93 -2.06
CA LEU A 75 3.31 10.69 -1.30
C LEU A 75 3.87 12.08 -0.98
N SER A 76 3.00 13.08 -1.00
CA SER A 76 3.32 14.48 -0.67
C SER A 76 3.86 14.69 0.74
N ASN A 77 3.77 13.68 1.61
CA ASN A 77 4.30 13.72 2.97
C ASN A 77 5.76 13.24 3.08
N GLY A 78 6.41 12.89 1.96
CA GLY A 78 7.80 12.43 1.90
C GLY A 78 7.97 10.91 1.99
N ARG A 79 6.91 10.15 1.71
CA ARG A 79 6.97 8.68 1.71
C ARG A 79 6.92 8.12 0.29
N GLY A 80 7.80 7.17 0.00
CA GLY A 80 7.71 6.34 -1.20
C GLY A 80 7.15 4.98 -0.84
N ALA A 81 6.34 4.41 -1.74
CA ALA A 81 5.75 3.10 -1.55
C ALA A 81 5.82 2.27 -2.85
N ILE A 82 6.11 0.98 -2.70
CA ILE A 82 5.80 -0.08 -3.67
C ILE A 82 4.93 -1.06 -2.92
N SER A 83 3.73 -1.36 -3.41
CA SER A 83 2.83 -2.32 -2.77
C SER A 83 2.18 -3.27 -3.76
N PHE A 84 1.82 -4.44 -3.25
CA PHE A 84 0.90 -5.37 -3.89
C PHE A 84 -0.13 -5.78 -2.86
N ASP A 85 -1.40 -5.58 -3.19
CA ASP A 85 -2.46 -5.55 -2.19
C ASP A 85 -3.42 -6.74 -2.37
N TYR A 86 -3.89 -7.28 -1.26
CA TYR A 86 -5.16 -7.98 -1.18
C TYR A 86 -6.32 -6.99 -1.41
N PRO A 87 -7.56 -7.45 -1.63
CA PRO A 87 -8.70 -6.56 -1.82
C PRO A 87 -8.97 -5.59 -0.66
N ASP A 88 -8.51 -5.92 0.55
CA ASP A 88 -8.80 -5.20 1.79
C ASP A 88 -7.56 -4.65 2.52
N ARG A 89 -6.33 -4.99 2.11
CA ARG A 89 -5.07 -4.57 2.75
C ARG A 89 -3.82 -4.89 1.91
N ASP A 90 -2.67 -4.36 2.29
CA ASP A 90 -1.38 -4.65 1.63
C ASP A 90 -0.96 -6.10 1.91
N ALA A 91 -0.49 -6.83 0.90
CA ALA A 91 0.12 -8.16 1.05
C ALA A 91 1.65 -8.05 1.08
N ILE A 92 2.20 -7.20 0.21
CA ILE A 92 3.61 -6.82 0.19
C ILE A 92 3.69 -5.31 0.21
N GLY A 93 4.50 -4.78 1.11
CA GLY A 93 4.72 -3.34 1.26
C GLY A 93 6.20 -3.02 1.33
N MET A 94 6.69 -2.12 0.48
CA MET A 94 8.03 -1.58 0.52
C MET A 94 7.95 -0.07 0.62
N TYR A 95 8.38 0.49 1.75
CA TYR A 95 8.20 1.90 2.05
C TYR A 95 9.53 2.56 2.35
N VAL A 96 9.67 3.81 1.93
CA VAL A 96 10.71 4.71 2.43
C VAL A 96 10.05 5.92 3.04
N ASP A 97 10.61 6.42 4.13
CA ASP A 97 10.18 7.67 4.78
C ASP A 97 11.37 8.62 4.85
N GLU A 98 11.26 9.74 4.13
CA GLU A 98 12.32 10.75 4.03
C GLU A 98 12.58 11.45 5.37
N LYS A 99 11.52 11.67 6.17
CA LYS A 99 11.63 12.41 7.44
C LYS A 99 12.36 11.59 8.48
N SER A 100 12.02 10.30 8.59
CA SER A 100 12.68 9.39 9.55
C SER A 100 13.95 8.74 9.00
N ARG A 101 14.27 8.92 7.72
CA ARG A 101 15.39 8.27 7.02
C ARG A 101 15.38 6.75 7.25
N SER A 102 14.22 6.15 6.98
CA SER A 102 14.01 4.70 7.14
C SER A 102 13.48 4.06 5.88
N ALA A 103 13.75 2.76 5.74
CA ALA A 103 13.18 1.90 4.71
C ALA A 103 12.58 0.67 5.39
N THR A 104 11.38 0.28 5.00
CA THR A 104 10.63 -0.82 5.60
C THR A 104 10.11 -1.75 4.51
N PHE A 105 10.27 -3.06 4.73
CA PHE A 105 9.65 -4.13 3.98
C PHE A 105 8.65 -4.84 4.88
N ILE A 106 7.45 -5.08 4.38
CA ILE A 106 6.37 -5.81 5.04
C ILE A 106 5.93 -6.94 4.10
N LEU A 107 5.80 -8.13 4.66
CA LEU A 107 5.10 -9.25 4.06
C LEU A 107 3.97 -9.65 5.00
N GLU A 108 2.75 -9.56 4.52
CA GLU A 108 1.53 -9.88 5.23
C GLU A 108 0.80 -11.01 4.49
N TYR A 109 0.42 -12.03 5.25
CA TYR A 109 -0.53 -13.05 4.80
C TYR A 109 -1.85 -12.83 5.51
N ALA A 110 -2.87 -12.51 4.72
CA ALA A 110 -4.22 -12.27 5.19
C ALA A 110 -5.13 -13.43 4.76
N ASP A 111 -5.57 -14.23 5.73
CA ASP A 111 -6.50 -15.32 5.50
C ASP A 111 -7.43 -15.45 6.69
N ALA A 112 -8.68 -15.02 6.47
CA ALA A 112 -9.72 -15.05 7.47
C ALA A 112 -10.02 -16.48 7.97
N ALA A 113 -9.68 -17.52 7.20
CA ALA A 113 -9.95 -18.91 7.58
C ALA A 113 -9.00 -19.43 8.68
N ILE A 114 -7.83 -18.82 8.87
CA ILE A 114 -6.81 -19.30 9.84
C ILE A 114 -6.52 -18.34 11.00
N GLY A 115 -7.26 -17.24 11.11
CA GLY A 115 -7.00 -16.18 12.09
C GLY A 115 -6.01 -15.15 11.53
N ASP A 116 -6.40 -13.89 11.57
CA ASP A 116 -5.87 -12.78 10.77
C ASP A 116 -4.38 -12.45 10.98
N VAL A 117 -3.65 -12.23 9.87
CA VAL A 117 -2.32 -11.57 9.79
C VAL A 117 -1.14 -12.36 10.37
N SER A 118 -0.55 -13.23 9.55
CA SER A 118 0.88 -13.53 9.73
C SER A 118 1.68 -12.42 9.06
N MET A 119 2.48 -11.68 9.83
CA MET A 119 3.28 -10.56 9.31
C MET A 119 4.76 -10.70 9.63
N PHE A 120 5.57 -10.36 8.65
CA PHE A 120 7.01 -10.19 8.72
C PHE A 120 7.31 -8.73 8.38
N GLU A 121 8.05 -8.05 9.25
CA GLU A 121 8.49 -6.68 9.01
C GLU A 121 10.00 -6.59 9.13
N MET A 122 10.64 -5.91 8.18
CA MET A 122 12.05 -5.57 8.20
C MET A 122 12.19 -4.06 8.03
N THR A 123 12.83 -3.38 8.97
CA THR A 123 13.07 -1.94 8.87
C THR A 123 14.54 -1.64 9.01
N ALA A 124 15.11 -0.87 8.09
CA ALA A 124 16.42 -0.23 8.23
C ALA A 124 16.23 1.22 8.68
N LYS A 125 16.99 1.63 9.71
CA LYS A 125 16.99 3.00 10.23
C LYS A 125 18.27 3.28 11.00
N GLY A 126 18.88 4.44 10.74
CA GLY A 126 20.13 4.84 11.39
C GLY A 126 21.27 3.88 11.04
N ARG A 127 22.03 3.44 12.05
CA ARG A 127 23.17 2.50 11.89
C ARG A 127 22.76 1.05 12.06
N GLY A 128 21.52 0.72 11.68
CA GLY A 128 20.89 -0.54 12.04
C GLY A 128 19.45 -0.67 11.56
N GLY A 129 18.64 -1.34 12.35
CA GLY A 129 17.26 -1.66 12.01
C GLY A 129 16.68 -2.74 12.91
N HIS A 130 15.55 -3.32 12.49
CA HIS A 130 14.94 -4.44 13.17
C HIS A 130 14.21 -5.38 12.21
N PHE A 131 14.05 -6.63 12.64
CA PHE A 131 13.16 -7.62 12.05
C PHE A 131 12.13 -8.03 13.09
N THR A 132 10.85 -8.04 12.74
CA THR A 132 9.76 -8.41 13.66
C THR A 132 8.89 -9.50 13.05
N LEU A 133 8.60 -10.54 13.83
CA LEU A 133 7.52 -11.49 13.55
C LEU A 133 6.31 -11.14 14.39
N TYR A 134 5.13 -11.26 13.80
CA TYR A 134 3.85 -11.03 14.45
C TYR A 134 3.05 -12.32 14.53
N ASP A 135 2.19 -12.42 15.54
CA ASP A 135 1.20 -13.49 15.62
C ASP A 135 -0.07 -13.18 14.82
N PRO A 136 -0.98 -14.17 14.67
CA PRO A 136 -2.29 -13.98 14.04
C PRO A 136 -3.26 -13.03 14.77
N ALA A 137 -2.79 -12.23 15.72
CA ALA A 137 -3.53 -11.11 16.28
C ALA A 137 -2.82 -9.77 16.04
N GLY A 138 -1.79 -9.77 15.18
CA GLY A 138 -0.95 -8.62 14.89
C GLY A 138 -0.03 -8.21 16.04
N LYS A 139 0.22 -9.06 17.04
CA LYS A 139 1.13 -8.75 18.15
C LYS A 139 2.54 -9.22 17.84
N PRO A 140 3.58 -8.39 18.07
CA PRO A 140 4.96 -8.83 17.96
C PRO A 140 5.22 -10.08 18.83
N LYS A 141 5.78 -11.13 18.25
CA LYS A 141 6.21 -12.35 18.96
C LYS A 141 7.69 -12.35 19.26
N THR A 142 8.49 -11.88 18.32
CA THR A 142 9.94 -11.77 18.46
C THR A 142 10.43 -10.62 17.61
N ARG A 143 11.44 -9.91 18.12
CA ARG A 143 12.03 -8.78 17.44
C ARG A 143 13.54 -8.84 17.57
N TRP A 144 14.22 -8.94 16.44
CA TRP A 144 15.66 -8.84 16.37
C TRP A 144 16.04 -7.40 16.03
N GLU A 145 16.82 -6.78 16.90
CA GLU A 145 17.44 -5.49 16.68
C GLU A 145 18.81 -5.69 16.05
N VAL A 146 19.11 -4.91 15.03
CA VAL A 146 20.43 -4.81 14.41
C VAL A 146 20.98 -3.42 14.72
N ALA A 147 22.13 -3.34 15.35
CA ALA A 147 22.81 -2.07 15.62
C ALA A 147 24.31 -2.24 15.40
N GLU A 148 24.91 -1.44 14.52
CA GLU A 148 26.35 -1.50 14.22
C GLU A 148 26.83 -2.89 13.78
N GLY A 149 25.97 -3.65 13.10
CA GLY A 149 26.27 -5.04 12.69
C GLY A 149 26.11 -6.08 13.81
N ALA A 150 25.80 -5.67 15.04
CA ALA A 150 25.45 -6.60 16.12
C ALA A 150 23.95 -6.91 16.11
N VAL A 151 23.60 -8.17 16.37
CA VAL A 151 22.21 -8.63 16.47
C VAL A 151 21.87 -8.92 17.93
N SER A 152 20.72 -8.43 18.39
CA SER A 152 20.15 -8.79 19.70
C SER A 152 18.68 -9.14 19.56
N ASN A 153 18.17 -10.03 20.42
CA ASN A 153 16.76 -10.40 20.41
C ASN A 153 16.05 -9.83 21.66
N ARG A 154 14.86 -9.27 21.47
CA ARG A 154 13.90 -9.06 22.53
C ARG A 154 12.64 -9.86 22.25
N SER A 155 12.37 -10.84 23.10
CA SER A 155 11.00 -11.34 23.25
C SER A 155 10.20 -10.29 24.01
N PRO A 156 9.03 -9.86 23.51
CA PRO A 156 8.10 -9.08 24.32
C PRO A 156 7.73 -9.91 25.55
N ASN A 157 7.72 -9.28 26.73
CA ASN A 157 7.30 -9.94 27.97
C ASN A 157 5.87 -10.50 27.79
N PRO A 158 5.59 -11.70 28.34
CA PRO A 158 4.29 -12.36 28.20
C PRO A 158 3.12 -11.52 28.70
#